data_AF-A0A353N784-F1
#
_entry.id   AF-A0A353N784-F1
#
_cell.length_a   1.000
_cell.length_b   1.000
_cell.length_c   1.000
_cell.angle_alpha   90.00
_cell.angle_beta   90.00
_cell.angle_gamma   90.00
#
_symmetry.space_group_name_H-M   'P 1'
#
loop_
_entity.id
_entity.type
_entity.pdbx_description
1 polymer ?
#
loop_
_entity_poly.entity_id
_entity_poly.type
_entity_poly.pdbx_seq_one_letter_code
_entity_poly.pdbx_strand_id
1 'polypeptide(L)'
;MIVLVFNVGGSSLKYQLIDTTDKQWICKGSIEKLGETDAQWNHLNDERIVYPKVPEKFEEIVPTIVKLANLTGYTIELIAHKIAFGGPKHLAPTILTPLVINEIEEYVSAFPVHLPPALQIIRIIASDFPNFIQVGVF
;
A
#
# COMPACT_ATOMS: atom_id res chain seq x y z
N MET A 1 3.58 -6.74 -16.58
CA MET A 1 4.33 -5.94 -15.57
C MET A 1 3.78 -6.26 -14.20
N ILE A 2 4.65 -6.55 -13.24
CA ILE A 2 4.30 -6.98 -11.88
C ILE A 2 4.23 -5.77 -10.95
N VAL A 3 3.05 -5.52 -10.39
CA VAL A 3 2.79 -4.34 -9.56
C VAL A 3 2.25 -4.75 -8.20
N LEU A 4 2.87 -4.24 -7.13
CA LEU A 4 2.33 -4.32 -5.78
C LEU A 4 1.45 -3.09 -5.51
N VAL A 5 0.17 -3.30 -5.28
CA VAL A 5 -0.81 -2.24 -5.05
C VAL A 5 -1.18 -2.17 -3.58
N PHE A 6 -1.19 -0.98 -3.00
CA PHE A 6 -1.74 -0.68 -1.68
C PHE A 6 -3.02 0.14 -1.79
N ASN A 7 -4.01 -0.20 -0.97
CA ASN A 7 -5.22 0.57 -0.77
C ASN A 7 -5.51 0.62 0.73
N VAL A 8 -5.29 1.78 1.33
CA VAL A 8 -5.50 2.01 2.76
C VAL A 8 -6.70 2.92 2.98
N GLY A 9 -7.56 2.51 3.91
CA GLY A 9 -8.67 3.30 4.43
C GLY A 9 -8.46 3.64 5.90
N GLY A 10 -9.49 4.18 6.55
CA GLY A 10 -9.41 4.57 7.97
C GLY A 10 -9.22 3.41 8.93
N SER A 11 -9.68 2.21 8.57
CA SER A 11 -9.64 1.00 9.42
C SER A 11 -9.24 -0.28 8.68
N SER A 12 -8.77 -0.16 7.43
CA SER A 12 -8.34 -1.33 6.65
C SER A 12 -7.15 -1.01 5.76
N LEU A 13 -6.33 -2.04 5.53
CA LEU A 13 -5.24 -2.03 4.56
C LEU A 13 -5.39 -3.23 3.64
N LYS A 14 -5.60 -2.99 2.34
CA LYS A 14 -5.65 -4.03 1.32
C LYS A 14 -4.42 -3.93 0.43
N TYR A 15 -3.92 -5.08 0.01
CA TYR A 15 -2.78 -5.15 -0.90
C TYR A 15 -2.93 -6.29 -1.91
N GLN A 16 -2.36 -6.11 -3.09
CA GLN A 16 -2.36 -7.11 -4.15
C GLN A 16 -1.07 -7.04 -4.95
N LEU A 17 -0.46 -8.18 -5.24
CA LEU A 17 0.54 -8.30 -6.29
C LEU A 17 -0.18 -8.73 -7.57
N ILE A 18 -0.03 -7.98 -8.65
CA ILE A 18 -0.81 -8.13 -9.88
C ILE A 18 0.13 -8.22 -11.07
N ASP A 19 -0.09 -9.18 -11.98
CA ASP A 19 0.43 -9.08 -13.34
C ASP A 19 -0.55 -8.30 -14.20
N THR A 20 -0.12 -7.11 -14.61
CA THR A 20 -0.91 -6.20 -15.46
C THR A 20 -1.04 -6.67 -16.91
N THR A 21 -0.23 -7.63 -17.34
CA THR A 21 -0.32 -8.24 -18.69
C THR A 21 -1.59 -9.08 -18.79
N ASP A 22 -1.75 -10.03 -17.86
CA ASP A 22 -2.87 -10.97 -17.82
C ASP A 22 -4.02 -10.47 -16.94
N LYS A 23 -3.83 -9.33 -16.26
CA LYS A 23 -4.79 -8.68 -15.35
C LYS A 23 -5.23 -9.61 -14.20
N GLN A 24 -4.33 -10.49 -13.77
CA GLN A 24 -4.58 -11.42 -12.66
C GLN A 24 -3.76 -11.04 -11.43
N TRP A 25 -4.36 -11.26 -10.26
CA TRP A 25 -3.64 -11.17 -9.00
C TRP A 25 -2.83 -12.45 -8.79
N ILE A 26 -1.60 -12.30 -8.28
CA ILE A 26 -0.66 -13.36 -7.94
C ILE A 26 -0.81 -13.71 -6.47
N CYS A 27 -0.89 -12.68 -5.62
CA CYS A 27 -1.28 -12.81 -4.23
C CYS A 27 -2.06 -11.56 -3.80
N LYS A 28 -2.85 -11.69 -2.75
CA LYS A 28 -3.57 -10.56 -2.13
C LYS A 28 -3.64 -10.71 -0.63
N GLY A 29 -3.92 -9.63 0.05
CA GLY A 29 -4.27 -9.69 1.45
C GLY A 29 -5.02 -8.47 1.92
N SER A 30 -5.53 -8.59 3.13
CA SER A 30 -6.25 -7.52 3.81
C SER A 30 -5.98 -7.58 5.30
N ILE A 31 -5.84 -6.40 5.88
CA ILE A 31 -5.93 -6.14 7.30
C ILE A 31 -7.23 -5.37 7.51
N GLU A 32 -8.15 -5.95 8.28
CA GLU A 32 -9.41 -5.32 8.66
C GLU A 32 -9.35 -4.97 10.16
N LYS A 33 -10.06 -3.91 10.56
CA LYS A 33 -10.01 -3.36 11.94
C LYS A 33 -8.59 -2.99 12.37
N LEU A 34 -7.84 -2.38 11.46
CA LEU A 34 -6.46 -1.97 11.72
C LEU A 34 -6.41 -0.98 12.89
N GLY A 35 -5.56 -1.26 13.87
CA GLY A 35 -5.42 -0.46 15.10
C GLY A 35 -6.39 -0.87 16.23
N GLU A 36 -7.26 -1.85 15.99
CA GLU A 36 -8.16 -2.41 17.02
C GLU A 36 -7.60 -3.73 17.58
N THR A 37 -8.05 -4.11 18.78
CA THR A 37 -7.59 -5.35 19.45
C THR A 37 -8.03 -6.63 18.76
N ASP A 38 -9.07 -6.56 17.93
CA ASP A 38 -9.60 -7.66 17.13
C ASP A 38 -9.28 -7.51 15.63
N ALA A 39 -8.19 -6.80 15.31
CA ALA A 39 -7.63 -6.71 13.96
C ALA A 39 -7.41 -8.09 13.33
N GLN A 40 -7.73 -8.22 12.04
CA GLN A 40 -7.61 -9.49 11.31
C GLN A 40 -6.78 -9.31 10.07
N TRP A 41 -5.70 -10.10 9.95
CA TRP A 41 -4.87 -10.11 8.75
C TRP A 41 -5.01 -11.45 8.01
N ASN A 42 -5.53 -11.35 6.79
CA ASN A 42 -5.66 -12.44 5.85
C ASN A 42 -4.70 -12.23 4.68
N HIS A 43 -4.01 -13.28 4.26
CA HIS A 43 -3.22 -13.33 3.04
C HIS A 43 -3.66 -14.53 2.21
N LEU A 44 -3.73 -14.36 0.90
CA LEU A 44 -4.08 -15.40 -0.05
C LEU A 44 -3.07 -15.37 -1.19
N ASN A 45 -2.37 -16.49 -1.36
CA ASN A 45 -1.68 -16.87 -2.58
C ASN A 45 -2.38 -18.16 -3.10
N ASP A 46 -1.65 -19.26 -3.27
CA ASP A 46 -2.22 -20.60 -3.49
C ASP A 46 -3.04 -21.08 -2.28
N GLU A 47 -2.66 -20.66 -1.06
CA GLU A 47 -3.33 -21.00 0.19
C GLU A 47 -3.75 -19.76 0.97
N ARG A 48 -4.79 -19.90 1.80
CA ARG A 48 -5.22 -18.84 2.70
C ARG A 48 -4.47 -18.94 4.02
N ILE A 49 -3.76 -17.88 4.36
CA ILE A 49 -3.08 -17.70 5.64
C ILE A 49 -3.84 -16.64 6.45
N VAL A 50 -4.15 -16.97 7.71
CA VAL A 50 -4.69 -16.03 8.69
C VAL A 50 -3.60 -15.80 9.74
N TYR A 51 -3.16 -14.56 9.89
CA TYR A 51 -2.14 -14.24 10.90
C TYR A 51 -2.82 -14.12 12.27
N PRO A 52 -2.30 -14.81 13.30
CA PRO A 52 -2.91 -14.81 14.64
C PRO A 52 -2.73 -13.48 15.37
N LYS A 53 -1.78 -12.65 14.94
CA LYS A 53 -1.51 -11.32 15.47
C LYS A 53 -1.25 -10.35 14.34
N VAL A 54 -1.91 -9.21 14.39
CA VAL A 54 -1.66 -8.09 13.49
C VAL A 54 -0.77 -7.10 14.24
N PRO A 55 0.39 -6.69 13.69
CA PRO A 55 1.15 -5.59 14.27
C PRO A 55 0.33 -4.31 14.27
N GLU A 56 0.55 -3.43 15.25
CA GLU A 56 -0.17 -2.14 15.33
C GLU A 56 0.43 -1.08 14.40
N LYS A 57 1.72 -1.22 14.09
CA LYS A 57 2.52 -0.19 13.42
C LYS A 57 2.76 -0.54 11.95
N PHE A 58 2.59 0.45 11.06
CA PHE A 58 2.84 0.25 9.64
C PHE A 58 4.30 -0.12 9.33
N GLU A 59 5.24 0.31 10.18
CA GLU A 59 6.67 0.00 10.09
C GLU A 59 6.95 -1.51 10.22
N GLU A 60 6.04 -2.26 10.83
CA GLU A 60 6.11 -3.73 10.91
C GLU A 60 5.28 -4.40 9.81
N ILE A 61 4.12 -3.82 9.48
CA ILE A 61 3.16 -4.35 8.50
C ILE A 61 3.72 -4.26 7.08
N VAL A 62 4.13 -3.06 6.65
CA VAL A 62 4.46 -2.75 5.25
C VAL A 62 5.66 -3.57 4.77
N PRO A 63 6.80 -3.63 5.50
CA PRO A 63 7.91 -4.48 5.08
C PRO A 63 7.53 -5.97 5.01
N THR A 64 6.64 -6.42 5.89
CA THR A 64 6.14 -7.80 5.87
C THR A 64 5.31 -8.06 4.60
N ILE A 65 4.44 -7.13 4.19
CA ILE A 65 3.69 -7.24 2.92
C ILE A 65 4.63 -7.32 1.71
N VAL A 66 5.64 -6.45 1.65
CA VAL A 66 6.63 -6.45 0.56
C VAL A 66 7.40 -7.78 0.51
N LYS A 67 7.79 -8.32 1.68
CA LYS A 67 8.42 -9.65 1.78
C LYS A 67 7.51 -10.76 1.28
N LEU A 68 6.23 -10.77 1.67
CA LEU A 68 5.25 -11.76 1.20
C LEU A 68 5.08 -11.71 -0.32
N ALA A 69 5.04 -10.51 -0.91
CA ALA A 69 4.98 -10.35 -2.35
C ALA A 69 6.23 -10.93 -3.04
N ASN A 70 7.43 -10.69 -2.51
CA ASN A 70 8.68 -11.26 -3.05
C ASN A 70 8.75 -12.80 -2.92
N LEU A 71 8.10 -13.40 -1.92
CA LEU A 71 8.05 -14.86 -1.75
C LEU A 71 7.24 -15.58 -2.84
N THR A 72 6.45 -14.85 -3.64
CA THR A 72 5.75 -15.45 -4.80
C THR A 72 6.70 -15.86 -5.94
N GLY A 73 7.97 -15.43 -5.90
CA GLY A 73 8.95 -15.66 -6.96
C GLY A 73 8.89 -14.64 -8.11
N TYR A 74 7.88 -13.76 -8.12
CA TYR A 74 7.80 -12.67 -9.08
C TYR A 74 8.61 -11.45 -8.60
N THR A 75 9.27 -10.77 -9.53
CA THR A 75 9.98 -9.52 -9.24
C THR A 75 9.00 -8.35 -9.28
N ILE A 76 8.87 -7.62 -8.17
CA ILE A 76 8.07 -6.39 -8.11
C ILE A 76 8.76 -5.32 -8.96
N GLU A 77 8.08 -4.78 -9.97
CA GLU A 77 8.63 -3.73 -10.84
C GLU A 77 8.26 -2.32 -10.35
N LEU A 78 7.11 -2.20 -9.68
CA LEU A 78 6.48 -0.93 -9.30
C LEU A 78 5.58 -1.14 -8.08
N ILE A 79 5.51 -0.12 -7.23
CA ILE A 79 4.51 -0.06 -6.16
C ILE A 79 3.49 1.06 -6.46
N ALA A 80 2.21 0.72 -6.46
CA ALA A 80 1.13 1.67 -6.70
C ALA A 80 0.28 1.88 -5.43
N HIS A 81 -0.17 3.11 -5.22
CA HIS A 81 -0.97 3.51 -4.07
C HIS A 81 -2.29 4.09 -4.56
N LYS A 82 -3.41 3.55 -4.08
CA LYS A 82 -4.69 4.25 -4.17
C LYS A 82 -4.70 5.34 -3.11
N ILE A 83 -4.76 6.60 -3.52
CA ILE A 83 -4.76 7.78 -2.66
C ILE A 83 -6.10 8.48 -2.86
N ALA A 84 -6.81 8.82 -1.78
CA ALA A 84 -8.19 9.35 -1.91
C ALA A 84 -8.26 10.73 -2.58
N PHE A 85 -7.20 11.54 -2.48
CA PHE A 85 -7.15 12.88 -3.04
C PHE A 85 -5.70 13.34 -3.25
N GLY A 86 -5.38 13.79 -4.47
CA GLY A 86 -4.05 14.30 -4.82
C GLY A 86 -3.97 15.83 -4.94
N GLY A 87 -5.08 16.54 -4.78
CA GLY A 87 -5.14 17.96 -5.11
C GLY A 87 -5.31 18.23 -6.61
N PRO A 88 -5.54 19.50 -6.99
CA PRO A 88 -5.86 19.89 -8.37
C PRO A 88 -4.70 19.67 -9.34
N LYS A 89 -3.47 19.49 -8.84
CA LYS A 89 -2.27 19.23 -9.65
C LYS A 89 -2.10 17.76 -10.04
N HIS A 90 -2.81 16.84 -9.39
CA HIS A 90 -2.60 15.40 -9.54
C HIS A 90 -3.93 14.70 -9.89
N LEU A 91 -4.31 14.83 -11.17
CA LEU A 91 -5.56 14.28 -11.73
C LEU A 91 -5.36 12.97 -12.52
N ALA A 92 -4.12 12.48 -12.57
CA ALA A 92 -3.73 11.27 -13.27
C ALA A 92 -2.68 10.50 -12.44
N PRO A 93 -2.46 9.20 -12.72
CA PRO A 93 -1.40 8.44 -12.08
C PRO A 93 -0.05 9.19 -12.15
N THR A 94 0.57 9.39 -10.99
CA THR A 94 1.75 10.28 -10.85
C THR A 94 2.85 9.58 -10.05
N ILE A 95 4.10 9.69 -10.49
CA ILE A 95 5.26 9.21 -9.72
C ILE A 95 5.36 10.04 -8.43
N LEU A 96 5.41 9.36 -7.29
CA LEU A 96 5.45 9.97 -5.96
C LEU A 96 6.89 10.37 -5.63
N THR A 97 7.26 11.58 -6.04
CA THR A 97 8.51 12.24 -5.61
C THR A 97 8.32 12.92 -4.25
N PRO A 98 9.40 13.31 -3.55
CA PRO A 98 9.28 14.09 -2.31
C PRO A 98 8.45 15.37 -2.48
N LEU A 99 8.54 16.04 -3.64
CA LEU A 99 7.72 17.21 -3.96
C LEU A 99 6.23 16.87 -4.01
N VAL A 100 5.86 15.81 -4.74
CA VAL A 100 4.47 15.36 -4.85
C VAL A 100 3.91 14.93 -3.50
N ILE A 101 4.70 14.22 -2.68
CA ILE A 101 4.30 13.83 -1.32
C ILE A 101 4.00 15.07 -0.46
N ASN A 102 4.84 16.11 -0.53
CA ASN A 102 4.62 17.35 0.20
C ASN A 102 3.39 18.11 -0.30
N GLU A 103 3.14 18.15 -1.62
CA GLU A 103 1.95 18.77 -2.20
C GLU A 103 0.66 18.06 -1.75
N ILE A 104 0.67 16.74 -1.61
CA ILE A 104 -0.47 15.97 -1.09
C ILE A 104 -0.68 16.22 0.42
N GLU A 105 0.41 16.41 1.19
CA GLU A 105 0.34 16.63 2.64
C GLU A 105 -0.40 17.93 3.01
N GLU A 106 -0.42 18.93 2.14
CA GLU A 106 -1.20 20.17 2.31
C GLU A 106 -2.71 19.89 2.51
N TYR A 107 -3.22 18.76 2.03
CA TYR A 107 -4.64 18.39 2.09
C TYR A 107 -4.99 17.45 3.24
N VAL A 108 -4.04 17.09 4.10
CA VAL A 108 -4.29 16.19 5.24
C VAL A 108 -5.40 16.71 6.15
N SER A 109 -5.47 18.02 6.38
CA SER A 109 -6.53 18.63 7.20
C SER A 109 -7.94 18.45 6.61
N ALA A 110 -8.06 18.41 5.28
CA ALA A 110 -9.32 18.20 4.57
C ALA A 110 -9.69 16.71 4.47
N PHE A 111 -8.70 15.81 4.45
CA PHE A 111 -8.89 14.35 4.33
C PHE A 111 -8.16 13.58 5.45
N PRO A 112 -8.49 13.84 6.73
CA PRO A 112 -7.69 13.39 7.88
C PRO A 112 -7.71 11.87 8.11
N VAL A 113 -8.72 11.17 7.57
CA VAL A 113 -8.86 9.71 7.71
C VAL A 113 -8.20 8.94 6.57
N HIS A 114 -7.91 9.59 5.45
CA HIS A 114 -7.48 8.92 4.23
C HIS A 114 -6.02 9.20 3.88
N LEU A 115 -5.60 10.46 3.94
CA LEU A 115 -4.24 10.85 3.52
C LEU A 115 -3.15 10.45 4.51
N PRO A 116 -3.30 10.64 5.83
CA PRO A 116 -2.25 10.26 6.77
C PRO A 116 -1.76 8.80 6.65
N PRO A 117 -2.64 7.77 6.67
CA PRO A 117 -2.16 6.40 6.55
C PRO A 117 -1.56 6.10 5.17
N ALA A 118 -2.07 6.71 4.09
CA ALA A 118 -1.50 6.54 2.75
C ALA A 118 -0.08 7.10 2.67
N LEU A 119 0.12 8.34 3.17
CA LEU A 119 1.43 8.99 3.22
C LEU A 119 2.41 8.23 4.11
N GLN A 120 1.96 7.65 5.22
CA GLN A 120 2.81 6.83 6.09
C GLN A 120 3.35 5.59 5.36
N ILE A 121 2.49 4.86 4.65
CA ILE A 121 2.92 3.70 3.84
C ILE A 121 3.93 4.13 2.77
N ILE A 122 3.64 5.21 2.03
CA ILE A 122 4.53 5.74 0.99
C ILE A 122 5.93 6.07 1.55
N ARG A 123 5.97 6.71 2.72
CA ARG A 123 7.21 7.08 3.41
C ARG A 123 8.00 5.86 3.89
N ILE A 124 7.34 4.86 4.43
CA ILE A 124 7.98 3.61 4.85
C ILE A 124 8.61 2.91 3.64
N ILE A 125 7.87 2.83 2.52
CA ILE A 125 8.41 2.21 1.31
C ILE A 125 9.58 3.02 0.75
N ALA A 126 9.51 4.35 0.76
CA ALA A 126 10.60 5.21 0.31
C ALA A 126 11.86 5.05 1.17
N SER A 127 11.70 4.82 2.48
CA SER A 127 12.78 4.61 3.44
C SER A 127 13.39 3.21 3.30
N ASP A 128 12.56 2.17 3.37
CA ASP A 128 13.00 0.79 3.54
C ASP A 128 13.30 0.10 2.19
N PHE A 129 12.67 0.59 1.12
CA PHE A 129 12.80 0.05 -0.24
C PHE A 129 12.99 1.16 -1.29
N PRO A 130 14.08 1.97 -1.17
CA PRO A 130 14.28 3.19 -1.95
C PRO A 130 14.42 2.98 -3.47
N ASN A 131 14.65 1.73 -3.90
CA ASN A 131 14.78 1.39 -5.31
C ASN A 131 13.43 1.23 -6.03
N PHE A 132 12.31 1.12 -5.30
CA PHE A 132 11.01 1.03 -5.93
C PHE A 132 10.51 2.39 -6.38
N ILE A 133 10.12 2.47 -7.66
CA ILE A 133 9.28 3.55 -8.15
C ILE A 133 7.91 3.40 -7.50
N GLN A 134 7.43 4.47 -6.87
CA GLN A 134 6.10 4.55 -6.26
C GLN A 134 5.20 5.45 -7.12
N VAL A 135 3.97 5.00 -7.40
CA VAL A 135 2.97 5.75 -8.19
C VAL A 135 1.70 5.94 -7.37
N GLY A 136 1.22 7.18 -7.30
CA GLY A 136 -0.08 7.53 -6.71
C GLY A 136 -1.16 7.51 -7.78
N VAL A 137 -2.30 6.88 -7.46
CA VAL A 137 -3.52 6.88 -8.26
C VAL A 137 -4.64 7.49 -7.41
N PHE A 138 -5.25 8.56 -7.92
CA PHE A 138 -6.15 9.44 -7.19
C PHE A 138 -7.62 9.24 -7.56
#